data_AF-A0A2G5UAC9-F1
#
_entry.id   AF-A0A2G5UAC9-F1
#
_cell.length_a   1.000
_cell.length_b   1.000
_cell.length_c   1.000
_cell.angle_alpha   90.00
_cell.angle_beta   90.00
_cell.angle_gamma   90.00
#
_symmetry.space_group_name_H-M   'P 1'
#
loop_
_entity.id
_entity.type
_entity.pdbx_description
1 polymer ?
#
loop_
_entity_poly.entity_id
_entity_poly.type
_entity_poly.pdbx_seq_one_letter_code
_entity_poly.pdbx_strand_id
1 'polypeptide(L)'
;MNSRNQTAITQDIRLPGHPVHRSICGVIVTKPISIQQKYGELSSHPQIQFGPKFKNEIPSGSARDGQNGQWMAKWMYPGIPRKKLRLEDVETHGQTNDWTVQAIYKSKMGNLMCSYVGWNASAVYEQFSPRKFAKENREDMNTTNLRDVFLKVMKADPELTNEMKKATGKWLWMRHELLEDEDNVFWLYEDLTYFHSKIHIDYGMAPLMYICLREEMVDPPRFKYTAFNVVEETAMDAILEGRSNWTFRKLQNTMKQTKPEPRPNACETPETCKCDRLCSDSCGCSAKCPLRRAQQGQDKHLVVYYENEVIKFGLRAAEKIQKAEFICEYTGVVVLPEKDVQRNESYDATMNLLHENLVIDSSQIGNLARFTSHACEPNAVMIETHSRVKESDPLIPRISIYALKDVAVGEKIASRQSRTELMQTGVGIKCG
;
A
#
# COMPACT_ATOMS: atom_id res chain seq x y z
N MET A 1 26.26 6.23 -13.48
CA MET A 1 25.92 7.50 -12.81
C MET A 1 25.88 7.26 -11.30
N ASN A 2 26.48 8.19 -10.56
CA ASN A 2 27.12 8.00 -9.25
C ASN A 2 26.27 7.41 -8.11
N SER A 3 26.93 6.52 -7.36
CA SER A 3 26.49 5.74 -6.19
C SER A 3 26.56 6.49 -4.85
N ARG A 4 26.18 7.77 -4.79
CA ARG A 4 26.14 8.52 -3.52
C ARG A 4 25.03 9.55 -3.55
N ASN A 5 23.99 9.30 -2.76
CA ASN A 5 23.11 10.27 -2.06
C ASN A 5 21.98 9.50 -1.35
N GLN A 6 22.39 8.64 -0.41
CA GLN A 6 21.51 7.95 0.53
C GLN A 6 21.15 8.95 1.63
N THR A 7 19.87 9.19 1.85
CA THR A 7 19.40 9.94 3.02
C THR A 7 18.36 9.05 3.61
N ALA A 8 18.70 8.47 4.76
CA ALA A 8 17.94 7.43 5.43
C ALA A 8 16.48 7.83 5.63
N ILE A 9 15.58 6.86 5.52
CA ILE A 9 14.32 6.91 6.24
C ILE A 9 14.71 6.79 7.72
N THR A 10 14.70 7.91 8.45
CA THR A 10 14.81 7.90 9.90
C THR A 10 13.67 7.04 10.44
N GLN A 11 14.02 6.02 11.23
CA GLN A 11 13.04 5.27 12.02
C GLN A 11 12.17 6.27 12.79
N ASP A 12 10.84 6.14 12.66
CA ASP A 12 9.94 6.87 13.54
C ASP A 12 10.31 6.58 15.00
N ILE A 13 10.32 7.62 15.82
CA ILE A 13 10.54 7.52 17.26
C ILE A 13 9.40 6.67 17.84
N ARG A 14 9.68 5.41 18.17
CA ARG A 14 8.80 4.57 18.99
C ARG A 14 8.73 5.18 20.40
N LEU A 15 7.69 5.95 20.69
CA LEU A 15 7.36 6.30 22.07
C LEU A 15 6.73 5.06 22.76
N PRO A 16 7.30 4.55 23.87
CA PRO A 16 6.73 3.40 24.57
C PRO A 16 5.32 3.71 25.07
N GLY A 17 4.35 2.84 24.77
CA GLY A 17 3.01 2.87 25.39
C GLY A 17 1.90 3.65 24.67
N HIS A 18 2.16 4.24 23.50
CA HIS A 18 1.11 4.89 22.68
C HIS A 18 0.89 4.16 21.35
N PRO A 19 -0.36 3.92 20.91
CA PRO A 19 -0.63 3.37 19.58
C PRO A 19 -0.03 4.30 18.52
N VAL A 20 0.58 3.72 17.47
CA VAL A 20 1.22 4.44 16.36
C VAL A 20 0.31 5.58 15.91
N HIS A 21 0.65 6.81 16.27
CA HIS A 21 -0.07 7.99 15.85
C HIS A 21 0.22 8.16 14.35
N ARG A 22 -0.79 8.07 13.48
CA ARG A 22 -0.60 8.18 12.01
C ARG A 22 -1.24 9.47 11.49
N SER A 23 -0.46 10.55 11.41
CA SER A 23 -0.76 11.68 10.52
C SER A 23 0.27 11.64 9.38
N ILE A 24 -0.24 11.48 8.16
CA ILE A 24 0.50 11.35 6.91
C ILE A 24 1.05 12.71 6.48
N CYS A 25 2.30 12.74 6.00
CA CYS A 25 2.67 13.40 4.75
C CYS A 25 4.15 13.18 4.42
N GLY A 26 4.44 12.42 3.35
CA GLY A 26 5.71 12.60 2.66
C GLY A 26 5.61 13.89 1.85
N VAL A 27 6.04 15.03 2.39
CA VAL A 27 6.10 16.26 1.62
C VAL A 27 7.37 16.22 0.78
N ILE A 28 7.21 16.23 -0.55
CA ILE A 28 8.35 16.42 -1.44
C ILE A 28 8.17 17.75 -2.12
N VAL A 29 8.84 18.74 -1.55
CA VAL A 29 8.98 20.04 -2.20
C VAL A 29 10.32 20.08 -2.93
N THR A 30 10.25 20.31 -4.22
CA THR A 30 11.38 20.38 -5.14
C THR A 30 12.06 21.75 -5.14
N LYS A 31 12.34 22.38 -3.98
CA LYS A 31 13.26 23.54 -3.90
C LYS A 31 14.07 23.56 -2.59
N PRO A 32 15.39 23.87 -2.62
CA PRO A 32 16.25 23.62 -1.45
C PRO A 32 16.15 24.65 -0.30
N ILE A 33 15.44 25.78 -0.45
CA ILE A 33 15.61 26.94 0.46
C ILE A 33 14.28 27.53 1.01
N SER A 34 13.12 27.38 0.35
CA SER A 34 11.88 28.10 0.72
C SER A 34 10.98 27.41 1.76
N ILE A 35 11.08 26.09 1.92
CA ILE A 35 10.09 25.27 2.65
C ILE A 35 10.16 25.49 4.16
N GLN A 36 11.37 25.51 4.74
CA GLN A 36 11.54 25.69 6.19
C GLN A 36 11.11 27.10 6.64
N GLN A 37 11.22 28.10 5.77
CA GLN A 37 10.67 29.44 6.04
C GLN A 37 9.16 29.49 5.88
N LYS A 38 8.58 28.81 4.88
CA LYS A 38 7.14 28.84 4.60
C LYS A 38 6.32 27.94 5.54
N TYR A 39 6.89 26.81 5.97
CA TYR A 39 6.20 25.76 6.73
C TYR A 39 6.99 25.36 7.99
N GLY A 40 7.70 26.29 8.63
CA GLY A 40 8.64 26.02 9.72
C GLY A 40 8.10 25.12 10.84
N GLU A 41 6.84 25.30 11.25
CA GLU A 41 6.21 24.44 12.26
C GLU A 41 6.06 22.99 11.78
N LEU A 42 5.66 22.79 10.51
CA LEU A 42 5.51 21.48 9.88
C LEU A 42 6.87 20.78 9.71
N SER A 43 7.95 21.54 9.47
CA SER A 43 9.32 21.01 9.29
C SER A 43 9.87 20.29 10.52
N SER A 44 9.33 20.62 11.70
CA SER A 44 9.64 19.98 12.97
C SER A 44 8.66 18.86 13.35
N HIS A 45 7.63 18.61 12.53
CA HIS A 45 6.61 17.62 12.85
C HIS A 45 7.18 16.20 12.72
N PRO A 46 7.10 15.33 13.75
CA PRO A 46 7.75 14.02 13.74
C PRO A 46 7.18 13.05 12.69
N GLN A 47 6.07 13.40 12.03
CA GLN A 47 5.36 12.54 11.09
C GLN A 47 5.32 13.11 9.66
N ILE A 48 5.98 14.26 9.43
CA ILE A 48 6.11 14.87 8.11
C ILE A 48 7.56 14.85 7.72
N GLN A 49 7.86 14.17 6.62
CA GLN A 49 9.21 14.10 6.07
C GLN A 49 9.31 15.03 4.86
N PHE A 50 10.30 15.92 4.89
CA PHE A 50 10.60 16.81 3.78
C PHE A 50 11.80 16.29 2.98
N GLY A 51 11.70 16.29 1.67
CA GLY A 51 12.82 15.92 0.82
C GLY A 51 12.71 16.45 -0.61
N PRO A 52 13.83 16.53 -1.35
CA PRO A 52 13.82 17.03 -2.73
C PRO A 52 13.19 16.03 -3.72
N LYS A 53 13.15 14.73 -3.39
CA LYS A 53 12.60 13.64 -4.22
C LYS A 53 12.14 12.47 -3.36
N PHE A 54 11.15 11.71 -3.86
CA PHE A 54 10.74 10.44 -3.26
C PHE A 54 11.81 9.37 -3.47
N LYS A 55 12.32 8.83 -2.35
CA LYS A 55 13.28 7.74 -2.34
C LYS A 55 12.57 6.45 -1.94
N ASN A 56 12.74 5.42 -2.76
CA ASN A 56 12.32 4.06 -2.45
C ASN A 56 13.60 3.26 -2.17
N GLU A 57 14.10 3.35 -0.94
CA GLU A 57 15.36 2.72 -0.51
C GLU A 57 15.13 1.26 -0.11
N ILE A 58 16.17 0.43 -0.30
CA ILE A 58 16.15 -0.95 0.19
C ILE A 58 16.18 -0.93 1.73
N PRO A 59 15.24 -1.63 2.41
CA PRO A 59 15.23 -1.76 3.87
C PRO A 59 16.58 -2.24 4.43
N SER A 60 16.95 -1.82 5.64
CA SER A 60 18.18 -2.27 6.31
C SER A 60 18.15 -3.76 6.69
N GLY A 61 19.30 -4.32 7.08
CA GLY A 61 19.44 -5.73 7.46
C GLY A 61 19.85 -6.64 6.30
N SER A 62 19.43 -7.91 6.33
CA SER A 62 19.84 -8.96 5.36
C SER A 62 19.60 -8.58 3.89
N ALA A 63 18.64 -7.70 3.61
CA ALA A 63 18.41 -7.15 2.27
C ALA A 63 19.59 -6.30 1.74
N ARG A 64 20.26 -5.54 2.61
CA ARG A 64 21.47 -4.79 2.28
C ARG A 64 22.70 -5.69 2.24
N ASP A 65 22.78 -6.69 3.11
CA ASP A 65 23.88 -7.67 3.09
C ASP A 65 23.89 -8.45 1.78
N GLY A 66 22.70 -8.76 1.24
CA GLY A 66 22.52 -9.31 -0.10
C GLY A 66 23.19 -8.50 -1.22
N GLN A 67 23.40 -7.18 -1.02
CA GLN A 67 24.10 -6.33 -2.00
C GLN A 67 25.60 -6.62 -2.14
N ASN A 68 26.18 -7.39 -1.22
CA ASN A 68 27.55 -7.88 -1.32
C ASN A 68 27.69 -9.08 -2.26
N GLY A 69 26.57 -9.73 -2.60
CA GLY A 69 26.56 -10.87 -3.52
C GLY A 69 26.96 -10.49 -4.94
N GLN A 70 27.52 -11.47 -5.66
CA GLN A 70 28.00 -11.30 -7.03
C GLN A 70 26.89 -11.49 -8.07
N TRP A 71 25.83 -12.22 -7.73
CA TRP A 71 24.71 -12.43 -8.63
C TRP A 71 23.86 -11.18 -8.78
N MET A 72 23.43 -10.91 -10.01
CA MET A 72 22.59 -9.76 -10.36
C MET A 72 21.31 -10.23 -11.03
N ALA A 73 20.18 -9.92 -10.39
CA ALA A 73 18.87 -10.13 -10.99
C ALA A 73 18.76 -9.39 -12.34
N LYS A 74 18.13 -10.04 -13.31
CA LYS A 74 17.79 -9.45 -14.62
C LYS A 74 16.84 -8.27 -14.50
N TRP A 75 15.92 -8.32 -13.54
CA TRP A 75 14.93 -7.27 -13.32
C TRP A 75 15.49 -6.08 -12.53
N MET A 76 14.95 -4.90 -12.81
CA MET A 76 15.27 -3.67 -12.10
C MET A 76 13.98 -2.97 -11.66
N TYR A 77 13.57 -3.21 -10.41
CA TYR A 77 12.35 -2.64 -9.84
C TYR A 77 12.70 -1.66 -8.71
N PRO A 78 11.99 -0.52 -8.59
CA PRO A 78 12.26 0.44 -7.54
C PRO A 78 12.07 -0.17 -6.13
N GLY A 79 13.04 0.03 -5.24
CA GLY A 79 12.99 -0.50 -3.87
C GLY A 79 13.34 -1.99 -3.73
N ILE A 80 13.67 -2.67 -4.84
CA ILE A 80 13.99 -4.10 -4.84
C ILE A 80 15.51 -4.31 -5.02
N PRO A 81 16.18 -5.08 -4.13
CA PRO A 81 17.56 -5.51 -4.30
C PRO A 81 17.83 -6.17 -5.65
N ARG A 82 18.83 -5.65 -6.38
CA ARG A 82 19.27 -6.28 -7.63
C ARG A 82 20.38 -7.31 -7.41
N LYS A 83 21.35 -6.97 -6.56
CA LYS A 83 22.39 -7.91 -6.12
C LYS A 83 21.85 -8.83 -5.03
N LYS A 84 22.13 -10.12 -5.15
CA LYS A 84 21.80 -11.13 -4.13
C LYS A 84 22.94 -12.12 -3.95
N LEU A 85 22.96 -12.74 -2.78
CA LEU A 85 23.85 -13.85 -2.44
C LEU A 85 23.35 -15.16 -3.06
N ARG A 86 24.28 -16.07 -3.34
CA ARG A 86 24.05 -17.46 -3.81
C ARG A 86 24.38 -18.46 -2.72
N LEU A 87 24.05 -19.73 -2.96
CA LEU A 87 24.45 -20.84 -2.10
C LEU A 87 25.97 -20.89 -1.83
N GLU A 88 26.78 -20.53 -2.83
CA GLU A 88 28.24 -20.44 -2.71
C GLU A 88 28.71 -19.38 -1.71
N ASP A 89 27.90 -18.35 -1.46
CA ASP A 89 28.21 -17.26 -0.54
C ASP A 89 27.90 -17.63 0.93
N VAL A 90 27.26 -18.79 1.19
CA VAL A 90 26.86 -19.21 2.54
C VAL A 90 28.07 -19.35 3.46
N GLU A 91 29.15 -19.99 3.00
CA GLU A 91 30.35 -20.20 3.82
C GLU A 91 31.04 -18.89 4.21
N THR A 92 30.90 -17.85 3.39
CA THR A 92 31.52 -16.53 3.62
C THR A 92 30.63 -15.56 4.38
N HIS A 93 29.29 -15.71 4.29
CA HIS A 93 28.33 -14.73 4.81
C HIS A 93 27.39 -15.24 5.92
N GLY A 94 27.55 -16.47 6.41
CA GLY A 94 27.09 -16.82 7.77
C GLY A 94 26.50 -18.23 7.96
N GLN A 95 26.42 -18.62 9.25
CA GLN A 95 25.67 -19.80 9.69
C GLN A 95 24.16 -19.59 9.51
N THR A 96 23.44 -20.66 9.17
CA THR A 96 22.05 -20.67 8.65
C THR A 96 20.95 -20.10 9.57
N ASN A 97 21.23 -19.83 10.85
CA ASN A 97 20.17 -19.59 11.85
C ASN A 97 19.77 -18.12 12.04
N ASP A 98 20.48 -17.16 11.44
CA ASP A 98 20.25 -15.72 11.68
C ASP A 98 19.64 -14.98 10.46
N TRP A 99 19.38 -15.67 9.35
CA TRP A 99 18.86 -15.02 8.16
C TRP A 99 17.37 -14.71 8.26
N THR A 100 16.99 -13.52 7.82
CA THR A 100 15.57 -13.12 7.78
C THR A 100 14.82 -13.96 6.76
N VAL A 101 13.75 -14.62 7.20
CA VAL A 101 12.84 -15.38 6.34
C VAL A 101 12.18 -14.45 5.33
N GLN A 102 12.19 -14.81 4.05
CA GLN A 102 11.46 -14.10 3.00
C GLN A 102 10.11 -14.75 2.72
N ALA A 103 10.11 -16.07 2.51
CA ALA A 103 8.92 -16.84 2.22
C ALA A 103 9.08 -18.30 2.60
N ILE A 104 7.98 -18.94 2.98
CA ILE A 104 7.92 -20.35 3.37
C ILE A 104 7.07 -21.11 2.36
N TYR A 105 7.47 -22.33 2.05
CA TYR A 105 6.82 -23.20 1.08
C TYR A 105 6.75 -24.63 1.60
N LYS A 106 5.97 -25.48 0.93
CA LYS A 106 5.97 -26.92 1.15
C LYS A 106 6.69 -27.62 0.00
N SER A 107 7.51 -28.62 0.31
CA SER A 107 7.98 -29.56 -0.71
C SER A 107 6.86 -30.53 -1.11
N LYS A 108 7.04 -31.30 -2.19
CA LYS A 108 6.07 -32.35 -2.58
C LYS A 108 5.85 -33.39 -1.48
N MET A 109 6.83 -33.59 -0.61
CA MET A 109 6.75 -34.50 0.53
C MET A 109 6.12 -33.85 1.78
N GLY A 110 5.79 -32.55 1.72
CA GLY A 110 5.20 -31.80 2.82
C GLY A 110 6.21 -31.19 3.79
N ASN A 111 7.51 -31.28 3.51
CA ASN A 111 8.54 -30.62 4.32
C ASN A 111 8.48 -29.10 4.13
N LEU A 112 8.86 -28.34 5.15
CA LEU A 112 8.93 -26.87 5.03
C LEU A 112 10.23 -26.48 4.32
N MET A 113 10.10 -25.66 3.28
CA MET A 113 11.22 -25.02 2.58
C MET A 113 11.17 -23.51 2.85
N CYS A 114 12.34 -22.88 2.94
CA CYS A 114 12.44 -21.45 3.25
C CYS A 114 13.36 -20.75 2.26
N SER A 115 12.93 -19.57 1.78
CA SER A 115 13.81 -18.60 1.12
C SER A 115 14.15 -17.47 2.08
N TYR A 116 15.27 -16.79 1.84
CA TYR A 116 15.83 -15.78 2.75
C TYR A 116 16.06 -14.46 2.04
N VAL A 117 15.85 -13.38 2.78
CA VAL A 117 15.95 -12.02 2.25
C VAL A 117 17.40 -11.73 1.86
N GLY A 118 17.60 -11.27 0.63
CA GLY A 118 18.93 -10.97 0.10
C GLY A 118 19.62 -12.17 -0.56
N TRP A 119 18.98 -13.33 -0.59
CA TRP A 119 19.47 -14.54 -1.24
C TRP A 119 18.65 -14.88 -2.49
N ASN A 120 19.26 -15.56 -3.45
CA ASN A 120 18.56 -16.02 -4.64
C ASN A 120 17.99 -17.45 -4.48
N ALA A 121 17.40 -17.97 -5.57
CA ALA A 121 16.74 -19.28 -5.62
C ALA A 121 17.61 -20.46 -5.14
N SER A 122 18.94 -20.38 -5.34
CA SER A 122 19.87 -21.45 -4.98
C SER A 122 20.00 -21.68 -3.48
N ALA A 123 19.66 -20.67 -2.67
CA ALA A 123 19.76 -20.72 -1.21
C ALA A 123 18.42 -21.09 -0.54
N VAL A 124 17.48 -21.69 -1.28
CA VAL A 124 16.22 -22.21 -0.74
C VAL A 124 16.41 -23.66 -0.32
N TYR A 125 16.18 -23.97 0.95
CA TYR A 125 16.39 -25.32 1.48
C TYR A 125 15.30 -25.79 2.45
N GLU A 126 15.21 -27.11 2.59
CA GLU A 126 14.34 -27.78 3.54
C GLU A 126 14.79 -27.55 4.99
N GLN A 127 13.83 -27.30 5.88
CA GLN A 127 14.08 -27.02 7.28
C GLN A 127 14.18 -28.32 8.08
N PHE A 128 15.35 -28.58 8.69
CA PHE A 128 15.63 -29.80 9.44
C PHE A 128 14.70 -30.02 10.64
N SER A 129 14.17 -28.96 11.24
CA SER A 129 13.25 -29.01 12.38
C SER A 129 11.97 -28.21 12.12
N PRO A 130 11.04 -28.69 11.27
CA PRO A 130 9.88 -27.92 10.82
C PRO A 130 9.02 -27.37 11.95
N ARG A 131 8.82 -28.16 13.02
CA ARG A 131 8.02 -27.73 14.18
C ARG A 131 8.66 -26.58 14.96
N LYS A 132 10.00 -26.63 15.13
CA LYS A 132 10.76 -25.57 15.80
C LYS A 132 10.76 -24.31 14.93
N PHE A 133 11.11 -24.47 13.65
CA PHE A 133 11.13 -23.40 12.66
C PHE A 133 9.78 -22.66 12.57
N ALA A 134 8.67 -23.39 12.47
CA ALA A 134 7.33 -22.79 12.42
C ALA A 134 6.96 -22.06 13.73
N LYS A 135 7.47 -22.52 14.89
CA LYS A 135 7.25 -21.86 16.18
C LYS A 135 8.04 -20.56 16.30
N GLU A 136 9.22 -20.50 15.70
CA GLU A 136 10.10 -19.32 15.70
C GLU A 136 9.65 -18.28 14.66
N ASN A 137 9.11 -18.72 13.52
CA ASN A 137 8.70 -17.86 12.40
C ASN A 137 7.16 -17.80 12.24
N ARG A 138 6.45 -17.49 13.34
CA ARG A 138 4.97 -17.54 13.37
C ARG A 138 4.30 -16.56 12.42
N GLU A 139 4.84 -15.34 12.30
CA GLU A 139 4.27 -14.29 11.45
C GLU A 139 4.41 -14.66 9.96
N ASP A 140 5.57 -15.18 9.56
CA ASP A 140 5.81 -15.69 8.21
C ASP A 140 4.93 -16.90 7.89
N MET A 141 4.74 -17.79 8.87
CA MET A 141 3.81 -18.92 8.75
C MET A 141 2.36 -18.46 8.60
N ASN A 142 1.92 -17.41 9.30
CA ASN A 142 0.56 -16.87 9.16
C ASN A 142 0.35 -16.31 7.74
N THR A 143 1.31 -15.54 7.23
CA THR A 143 1.28 -15.00 5.87
C THR A 143 1.26 -16.12 4.83
N THR A 144 2.07 -17.17 5.04
CA THR A 144 2.11 -18.37 4.20
C THR A 144 0.77 -19.11 4.21
N ASN A 145 0.14 -19.27 5.38
CA ASN A 145 -1.15 -19.94 5.50
C ASN A 145 -2.27 -19.15 4.80
N LEU A 146 -2.24 -17.82 4.87
CA LEU A 146 -3.18 -16.96 4.14
C LEU A 146 -3.01 -17.13 2.61
N ARG A 147 -1.76 -17.15 2.12
CA ARG A 147 -1.45 -17.46 0.71
C ARG A 147 -2.02 -18.82 0.31
N ASP A 148 -1.79 -19.85 1.11
CA ASP A 148 -2.27 -21.21 0.83
C ASP A 148 -3.80 -21.28 0.78
N VAL A 149 -4.50 -20.56 1.67
CA VAL A 149 -5.98 -20.47 1.66
C VAL A 149 -6.45 -19.78 0.38
N PHE A 150 -5.87 -18.63 0.05
CA PHE A 150 -6.19 -17.91 -1.18
C PHE A 150 -5.99 -18.80 -2.42
N LEU A 151 -4.84 -19.46 -2.55
CA LEU A 151 -4.53 -20.32 -3.70
C LEU A 151 -5.46 -21.53 -3.81
N LYS A 152 -5.90 -22.10 -2.68
CA LYS A 152 -6.90 -23.18 -2.68
C LYS A 152 -8.26 -22.70 -3.16
N VAL A 153 -8.68 -21.50 -2.77
CA VAL A 153 -9.91 -20.87 -3.27
C VAL A 153 -9.80 -20.62 -4.77
N MET A 154 -8.71 -20.02 -5.23
CA MET A 154 -8.46 -19.79 -6.67
C MET A 154 -8.44 -21.11 -7.46
N LYS A 155 -7.88 -22.19 -6.90
CA LYS A 155 -7.86 -23.51 -7.55
C LYS A 155 -9.27 -24.10 -7.72
N ALA A 156 -10.19 -23.80 -6.80
CA ALA A 156 -11.58 -24.26 -6.84
C ALA A 156 -12.50 -23.35 -7.67
N ASP A 157 -12.05 -22.15 -8.01
CA ASP A 157 -12.82 -21.16 -8.75
C ASP A 157 -13.23 -21.69 -10.14
N PRO A 158 -14.53 -21.72 -10.48
CA PRO A 158 -14.99 -22.18 -11.79
C PRO A 158 -14.54 -21.27 -12.95
N GLU A 159 -14.25 -19.99 -12.70
CA GLU A 159 -13.85 -19.02 -13.73
C GLU A 159 -12.38 -19.21 -14.17
N LEU A 160 -11.55 -19.87 -13.35
CA LEU A 160 -10.16 -20.14 -13.68
C LEU A 160 -9.99 -21.32 -14.65
N THR A 161 -9.12 -21.13 -15.64
CA THR A 161 -8.74 -22.18 -16.59
C THR A 161 -7.96 -23.32 -15.91
N ASN A 162 -7.93 -24.50 -16.53
CA ASN A 162 -7.15 -25.63 -16.02
C ASN A 162 -5.65 -25.32 -15.90
N GLU A 163 -5.12 -24.50 -16.81
CA GLU A 163 -3.74 -24.03 -16.76
C GLU A 163 -3.50 -23.17 -15.50
N MET A 164 -4.37 -22.20 -15.25
CA MET A 164 -4.25 -21.33 -14.07
C MET A 164 -4.39 -22.13 -12.77
N LYS A 165 -5.32 -23.10 -12.74
CA LYS A 165 -5.48 -24.04 -11.60
C LYS A 165 -4.21 -24.86 -11.37
N LYS A 166 -3.54 -25.33 -12.42
CA LYS A 166 -2.24 -26.02 -12.32
C LYS A 166 -1.14 -25.07 -11.83
N ALA A 167 -1.16 -23.81 -12.25
CA ALA A 167 -0.19 -22.79 -11.85
C ALA A 167 -0.25 -22.46 -10.34
N THR A 168 -1.41 -22.63 -9.67
CA THR A 168 -1.49 -22.51 -8.19
C THR A 168 -0.48 -23.39 -7.46
N GLY A 169 -0.14 -24.54 -8.06
CA GLY A 169 0.86 -25.46 -7.53
C GLY A 169 2.25 -24.85 -7.41
N LYS A 170 2.61 -23.81 -8.17
CA LYS A 170 3.93 -23.14 -8.12
C LYS A 170 4.22 -22.52 -6.75
N TRP A 171 3.20 -21.95 -6.12
CA TRP A 171 3.30 -21.32 -4.79
C TRP A 171 2.96 -22.29 -3.65
N LEU A 172 2.02 -23.23 -3.87
CA LEU A 172 1.63 -24.22 -2.86
C LEU A 172 2.76 -25.24 -2.60
N TRP A 173 3.40 -25.68 -3.68
CA TRP A 173 4.44 -26.69 -3.66
C TRP A 173 5.66 -26.14 -4.39
N MET A 174 6.75 -25.89 -3.67
CA MET A 174 7.98 -25.37 -4.29
C MET A 174 8.41 -26.33 -5.41
N ARG A 175 8.37 -25.82 -6.65
CA ARG A 175 8.73 -26.57 -7.86
C ARG A 175 10.24 -26.59 -8.01
N HIS A 176 10.81 -27.75 -8.27
CA HIS A 176 12.27 -27.89 -8.41
C HIS A 176 12.81 -27.04 -9.55
N GLU A 177 12.04 -26.92 -10.63
CA GLU A 177 12.38 -26.13 -11.82
C GLU A 177 12.57 -24.64 -11.49
N LEU A 178 11.88 -24.11 -10.48
CA LEU A 178 12.06 -22.71 -10.04
C LEU A 178 13.36 -22.51 -9.26
N LEU A 179 13.88 -23.56 -8.61
CA LEU A 179 15.14 -23.50 -7.86
C LEU A 179 16.34 -23.52 -8.80
N GLU A 180 16.20 -24.14 -9.97
CA GLU A 180 17.22 -24.19 -11.03
C GLU A 180 17.21 -22.94 -11.91
N ASP A 181 16.06 -22.25 -12.03
CA ASP A 181 15.91 -21.01 -12.78
C ASP A 181 15.88 -19.80 -11.84
N GLU A 182 17.06 -19.34 -11.42
CA GLU A 182 17.24 -18.14 -10.58
C GLU A 182 16.74 -16.83 -11.23
N ASP A 183 16.57 -16.84 -12.56
CA ASP A 183 16.10 -15.70 -13.34
C ASP A 183 14.59 -15.73 -13.61
N ASN A 184 13.89 -16.72 -13.05
CA ASN A 184 12.45 -16.83 -13.22
C ASN A 184 11.72 -15.62 -12.62
N VAL A 185 10.75 -15.08 -13.36
CA VAL A 185 9.92 -13.95 -12.92
C VAL A 185 9.19 -14.25 -11.60
N PHE A 186 8.97 -15.52 -11.26
CA PHE A 186 8.47 -15.94 -9.94
C PHE A 186 9.21 -15.26 -8.78
N TRP A 187 10.55 -15.21 -8.84
CA TRP A 187 11.36 -14.64 -7.75
C TRP A 187 11.19 -13.12 -7.62
N LEU A 188 10.84 -12.43 -8.71
CA LEU A 188 10.45 -11.02 -8.66
C LEU A 188 9.10 -10.83 -7.93
N TYR A 189 8.13 -11.73 -8.12
CA TYR A 189 6.86 -11.68 -7.38
C TYR A 189 7.06 -11.89 -5.87
N GLU A 190 7.96 -12.80 -5.49
CA GLU A 190 8.32 -13.03 -4.08
C GLU A 190 9.07 -11.84 -3.47
N ASP A 191 9.97 -11.20 -4.24
CA ASP A 191 10.61 -9.96 -3.82
C ASP A 191 9.59 -8.84 -3.60
N LEU A 192 8.72 -8.56 -4.57
CA LEU A 192 7.70 -7.52 -4.45
C LEU A 192 6.77 -7.78 -3.27
N THR A 193 6.35 -9.02 -3.09
CA THR A 193 5.53 -9.46 -1.96
C THR A 193 6.21 -9.13 -0.63
N TYR A 194 7.49 -9.51 -0.48
CA TYR A 194 8.23 -9.26 0.75
C TYR A 194 8.48 -7.76 0.98
N PHE A 195 9.07 -7.05 0.02
CA PHE A 195 9.51 -5.67 0.24
C PHE A 195 8.35 -4.69 0.42
N HIS A 196 7.24 -4.87 -0.29
CA HIS A 196 6.06 -4.02 -0.09
C HIS A 196 5.32 -4.39 1.20
N SER A 197 5.26 -5.68 1.57
CA SER A 197 4.75 -6.09 2.88
C SER A 197 5.61 -5.57 4.03
N LYS A 198 6.94 -5.49 3.85
CA LYS A 198 7.83 -4.94 4.87
C LYS A 198 7.53 -3.46 5.14
N ILE A 199 7.28 -2.67 4.09
CA ILE A 199 6.77 -1.29 4.24
C ILE A 199 5.48 -1.30 5.06
N HIS A 200 4.52 -2.18 4.74
CA HIS A 200 3.27 -2.27 5.50
C HIS A 200 3.49 -2.61 6.98
N ILE A 201 4.27 -3.65 7.26
CA ILE A 201 4.55 -4.15 8.61
C ILE A 201 5.26 -3.10 9.46
N ASP A 202 6.22 -2.35 8.88
CA ASP A 202 6.94 -1.28 9.59
C ASP A 202 5.99 -0.16 10.07
N TYR A 203 4.86 0.02 9.39
CA TYR A 203 3.80 0.94 9.79
C TYR A 203 2.60 0.24 10.46
N GLY A 204 2.68 -1.05 10.79
CA GLY A 204 1.61 -1.81 11.45
C GLY A 204 0.37 -2.00 10.57
N MET A 205 0.56 -2.20 9.27
CA MET A 205 -0.49 -2.59 8.32
C MET A 205 -0.36 -4.07 7.97
N ALA A 206 -1.46 -4.65 7.51
CA ALA A 206 -1.48 -6.03 7.04
C ALA A 206 -0.58 -6.20 5.79
N PRO A 207 0.16 -7.32 5.69
CA PRO A 207 0.96 -7.63 4.52
C PRO A 207 0.07 -7.88 3.29
N LEU A 208 0.70 -7.87 2.12
CA LEU A 208 0.05 -8.06 0.82
C LEU A 208 0.80 -9.11 0.01
N MET A 209 0.18 -9.58 -1.07
CA MET A 209 0.79 -10.59 -1.95
C MET A 209 0.71 -10.18 -3.41
N TYR A 210 1.72 -10.53 -4.20
CA TYR A 210 1.67 -10.49 -5.66
C TYR A 210 1.55 -11.92 -6.20
N ILE A 211 0.56 -12.18 -7.06
CA ILE A 211 0.33 -13.52 -7.64
C ILE A 211 0.01 -13.42 -9.14
N CYS A 212 0.60 -14.31 -9.94
CA CYS A 212 0.30 -14.44 -11.37
C CYS A 212 0.13 -15.92 -11.75
N LEU A 213 -1.11 -16.37 -11.94
CA LEU A 213 -1.41 -17.78 -12.23
C LEU A 213 -1.30 -18.13 -13.72
N ARG A 214 -0.22 -17.71 -14.38
CA ARG A 214 0.10 -18.08 -15.77
C ARG A 214 1.25 -19.08 -15.80
N GLU A 215 1.27 -19.99 -16.78
CA GLU A 215 2.46 -20.84 -16.95
C GLU A 215 3.66 -19.98 -17.38
N GLU A 216 3.47 -19.15 -18.41
CA GLU A 216 4.38 -18.05 -18.77
C GLU A 216 4.00 -16.78 -17.99
N MET A 217 4.79 -16.47 -16.95
CA MET A 217 4.50 -15.37 -16.04
C MET A 217 4.68 -14.01 -16.72
N VAL A 218 3.78 -13.09 -16.39
CA VAL A 218 3.81 -11.72 -16.89
C VAL A 218 4.54 -10.83 -15.90
N ASP A 219 5.39 -9.94 -16.40
CA ASP A 219 6.09 -8.96 -15.57
C ASP A 219 5.09 -8.07 -14.80
N PRO A 220 5.29 -7.88 -13.47
CA PRO A 220 4.46 -6.99 -12.68
C PRO A 220 4.69 -5.52 -13.07
N PRO A 221 3.77 -4.60 -12.75
CA PRO A 221 3.94 -3.19 -13.11
C PRO A 221 5.11 -2.56 -12.35
N ARG A 222 5.95 -1.78 -13.03
CA ARG A 222 7.02 -0.99 -12.40
C ARG A 222 6.49 0.34 -11.90
N PHE A 223 6.54 0.52 -10.58
CA PHE A 223 6.25 1.78 -9.90
C PHE A 223 7.00 1.83 -8.56
N LYS A 224 7.04 2.99 -7.92
CA LYS A 224 7.58 3.13 -6.55
C LYS A 224 6.45 2.92 -5.56
N TYR A 225 6.67 2.02 -4.60
CA TYR A 225 5.68 1.73 -3.58
C TYR A 225 5.74 2.76 -2.45
N THR A 226 4.59 3.24 -2.01
CA THR A 226 4.44 4.05 -0.80
C THR A 226 3.18 3.61 -0.08
N ALA A 227 3.17 3.61 1.26
CA ALA A 227 1.94 3.38 2.02
C ALA A 227 1.17 4.69 2.30
N PHE A 228 1.72 5.83 1.87
CA PHE A 228 1.24 7.16 2.23
C PHE A 228 1.28 8.11 1.04
N ASN A 229 0.44 9.14 1.09
CA ASN A 229 0.47 10.20 0.10
C ASN A 229 1.80 10.96 0.12
N VAL A 230 2.32 11.20 -1.08
CA VAL A 230 3.38 12.16 -1.36
C VAL A 230 2.72 13.45 -1.81
N VAL A 231 3.05 14.60 -1.23
CA VAL A 231 2.39 15.87 -1.59
C VAL A 231 3.39 16.81 -2.25
N GLU A 232 3.05 17.31 -3.44
CA GLU A 232 3.84 18.35 -4.13
C GLU A 232 3.68 19.72 -3.45
N GLU A 233 4.66 20.60 -3.63
CA GLU A 233 4.66 21.95 -3.02
C GLU A 233 3.42 22.76 -3.36
N THR A 234 3.05 22.82 -4.63
CA THR A 234 1.89 23.59 -5.11
C THR A 234 0.58 23.03 -4.55
N ALA A 235 0.46 21.71 -4.45
CA ALA A 235 -0.68 21.06 -3.82
C ALA A 235 -0.71 21.34 -2.31
N MET A 236 0.43 21.29 -1.63
CA MET A 236 0.53 21.60 -0.20
C MET A 236 0.11 23.05 0.09
N ASP A 237 0.53 24.00 -0.74
CA ASP A 237 0.10 25.40 -0.68
C ASP A 237 -1.42 25.52 -0.74
N ALA A 238 -2.04 24.94 -1.76
CA ALA A 238 -3.50 24.98 -1.89
C ALA A 238 -4.22 24.29 -0.72
N ILE A 239 -3.65 23.21 -0.18
CA ILE A 239 -4.23 22.50 0.98
C ILE A 239 -4.23 23.42 2.21
N LEU A 240 -3.10 24.03 2.52
CA LEU A 240 -2.93 24.87 3.72
C LEU A 240 -3.69 26.20 3.61
N GLU A 241 -3.80 26.77 2.41
CA GLU A 241 -4.56 27.99 2.17
C GLU A 241 -6.08 27.77 2.19
N GLY A 242 -6.54 26.52 1.98
CA GLY A 242 -7.95 26.18 1.97
C GLY A 242 -8.64 26.38 3.31
N ARG A 243 -9.94 26.70 3.26
CA ARG A 243 -10.78 26.97 4.45
C ARG A 243 -10.76 25.83 5.46
N SER A 244 -10.60 24.59 5.01
CA SER A 244 -10.54 23.38 5.82
C SER A 244 -9.36 23.34 6.81
N ASN A 245 -8.29 24.09 6.52
CA ASN A 245 -7.10 24.22 7.36
C ASN A 245 -7.05 25.54 8.13
N TRP A 246 -8.09 26.37 8.04
CA TRP A 246 -8.15 27.60 8.82
C TRP A 246 -8.44 27.32 10.29
N THR A 247 -7.84 28.12 11.16
CA THR A 247 -8.16 28.08 12.59
C THR A 247 -9.64 28.40 12.81
N PHE A 248 -10.23 27.81 13.84
CA PHE A 248 -11.64 28.07 14.18
C PHE A 248 -11.94 29.56 14.36
N ARG A 249 -11.02 30.31 14.98
CA ARG A 249 -11.11 31.78 15.12
C ARG A 249 -11.21 32.49 13.76
N LYS A 250 -10.40 32.09 12.77
CA LYS A 250 -10.42 32.67 11.42
C LYS A 250 -11.73 32.34 10.70
N LEU A 251 -12.24 31.11 10.85
CA LEU A 251 -13.54 30.70 10.32
C LEU A 251 -14.68 31.51 10.93
N GLN A 252 -14.74 31.60 12.26
CA GLN A 252 -15.78 32.36 12.98
C GLN A 252 -15.84 33.83 12.54
N ASN A 253 -14.68 34.47 12.34
CA ASN A 253 -14.62 35.86 11.90
C ASN A 253 -15.09 36.06 10.43
N THR A 254 -15.12 35.00 9.63
CA THR A 254 -15.51 35.05 8.21
C THR A 254 -16.95 34.62 7.99
N MET A 255 -17.54 33.87 8.92
CA MET A 255 -18.95 33.49 8.87
C MET A 255 -19.83 34.69 9.18
N LYS A 256 -20.69 35.09 8.23
CA LYS A 256 -21.83 35.95 8.57
C LYS A 256 -22.66 35.20 9.60
N GLN A 257 -22.92 35.80 10.76
CA GLN A 257 -23.80 35.23 11.79
C GLN A 257 -25.24 35.19 11.28
N THR A 258 -25.57 34.23 10.41
CA THR A 258 -26.94 33.82 10.17
C THR A 258 -27.28 32.76 11.22
N LYS A 259 -28.29 33.03 12.07
CA LYS A 259 -28.84 31.99 12.94
C LYS A 259 -29.24 30.81 12.06
N PRO A 260 -28.65 29.61 12.24
CA PRO A 260 -29.07 28.46 11.46
C PRO A 260 -30.50 28.11 11.87
N GLU A 261 -31.41 27.99 10.90
CA GLU A 261 -32.72 27.42 11.17
C GLU A 261 -32.56 25.94 11.56
N PRO A 262 -33.24 25.47 12.62
CA PRO A 262 -33.13 24.09 13.05
C PRO A 262 -33.66 23.17 11.94
N ARG A 263 -32.77 22.37 11.35
CA ARG A 263 -33.15 21.32 10.40
C ARG A 263 -33.53 20.06 11.19
N PRO A 264 -34.65 19.38 10.86
CA PRO A 264 -35.16 18.25 11.63
C PRO A 264 -34.24 17.00 11.65
N ASN A 265 -33.15 17.00 10.87
CA ASN A 265 -32.19 15.88 10.78
C ASN A 265 -30.84 16.18 11.45
N ALA A 266 -30.72 17.28 12.22
CA ALA A 266 -29.52 17.55 13.00
C ALA A 266 -29.55 16.74 14.32
N CYS A 267 -28.36 16.45 14.87
CA CYS A 267 -28.14 15.68 16.09
C CYS A 267 -29.16 15.97 17.20
N GLU A 268 -29.65 14.92 17.87
CA GLU A 268 -30.63 14.98 18.97
C GLU A 268 -30.22 15.92 20.12
N THR A 269 -28.93 16.26 20.24
CA THR A 269 -28.41 17.22 21.23
C THR A 269 -27.49 18.27 20.57
N PRO A 270 -28.02 19.32 19.92
CA PRO A 270 -27.21 20.31 19.19
C PRO A 270 -26.21 21.07 20.07
N GLU A 271 -26.59 21.37 21.33
CA GLU A 271 -25.78 22.16 22.26
C GLU A 271 -24.58 21.38 22.84
N THR A 272 -24.64 20.05 22.81
CA THR A 272 -23.58 19.14 23.29
C THR A 272 -23.01 18.25 22.19
N CYS A 273 -23.45 18.43 20.94
CA CYS A 273 -23.00 17.64 19.80
C CYS A 273 -21.51 17.85 19.57
N LYS A 274 -20.76 16.75 19.59
CA LYS A 274 -19.36 16.69 19.15
C LYS A 274 -19.23 15.98 17.79
N CYS A 275 -20.35 15.77 17.11
CA CYS A 275 -20.53 14.89 15.96
C CYS A 275 -19.91 15.43 14.66
N ASP A 276 -19.71 16.74 14.59
CA ASP A 276 -19.12 17.47 13.46
C ASP A 276 -17.61 17.68 13.60
N ARG A 277 -17.02 17.33 14.75
CA ARG A 277 -15.57 17.38 14.96
C ARG A 277 -14.94 16.11 14.40
N LEU A 278 -14.09 16.28 13.37
CA LEU A 278 -13.10 15.29 12.97
C LEU A 278 -12.38 14.77 14.22
N CYS A 279 -12.30 13.45 14.38
CA CYS A 279 -11.70 12.85 15.58
C CYS A 279 -10.18 13.07 15.61
N SER A 280 -9.75 14.08 16.35
CA SER A 280 -8.35 14.41 16.70
C SER A 280 -8.08 14.19 18.19
N ASP A 281 -6.87 14.44 18.66
CA ASP A 281 -6.47 14.47 20.08
C ASP A 281 -7.42 15.31 20.95
N SER A 282 -8.03 16.33 20.37
CA SER A 282 -9.00 17.22 21.02
C SER A 282 -10.40 16.63 21.20
N CYS A 283 -10.70 15.49 20.56
CA CYS A 283 -12.00 14.81 20.67
C CYS A 283 -12.16 14.07 22.01
N GLY A 284 -11.05 13.62 22.61
CA GLY A 284 -11.07 12.77 23.82
C GLY A 284 -11.50 11.32 23.56
N CYS A 285 -11.85 10.97 22.32
CA CYS A 285 -12.18 9.60 21.94
C CYS A 285 -10.92 8.72 21.83
N SER A 286 -11.07 7.42 22.10
CA SER A 286 -9.96 6.46 22.00
C SER A 286 -9.49 6.24 20.56
N ALA A 287 -8.31 5.65 20.39
CA ALA A 287 -7.78 5.25 19.08
C ALA A 287 -8.70 4.27 18.32
N LYS A 288 -9.55 3.51 19.03
CA LYS A 288 -10.52 2.57 18.46
C LYS A 288 -11.80 3.24 17.95
N CYS A 289 -11.90 4.57 18.02
CA CYS A 289 -13.05 5.29 17.49
C CYS A 289 -13.28 4.94 16.02
N PRO A 290 -14.53 4.59 15.60
CA PRO A 290 -14.84 4.30 14.20
C PRO A 290 -14.49 5.45 13.24
N LEU A 291 -14.57 6.70 13.72
CA LEU A 291 -14.19 7.90 12.94
C LEU A 291 -12.66 8.07 12.78
N ARG A 292 -11.86 7.21 13.43
CA ARG A 292 -10.39 7.13 13.25
C ARG A 292 -9.97 5.95 12.38
N ARG A 293 -10.89 5.25 11.70
CA ARG A 293 -10.59 4.04 10.91
C ARG A 293 -9.47 4.26 9.88
N ALA A 294 -9.52 5.37 9.14
CA ALA A 294 -8.46 5.75 8.20
C ALA A 294 -7.08 5.98 8.88
N GLN A 295 -7.05 6.39 10.16
CA GLN A 295 -5.81 6.57 10.94
C GLN A 295 -5.16 5.24 11.31
N GLN A 296 -5.92 4.15 11.33
CA GLN A 296 -5.44 2.83 11.73
C GLN A 296 -4.83 2.04 10.56
N GLY A 297 -4.91 2.59 9.33
CA GLY A 297 -4.39 2.02 8.07
C GLY A 297 -4.99 0.67 7.70
N GLN A 298 -4.42 0.05 6.67
CA GLN A 298 -4.92 -1.22 6.13
C GLN A 298 -4.69 -2.35 7.13
N ASP A 299 -5.78 -3.02 7.52
CA ASP A 299 -5.76 -4.26 8.31
C ASP A 299 -6.22 -5.48 7.50
N LYS A 300 -6.68 -5.26 6.25
CA LYS A 300 -7.08 -6.33 5.34
C LYS A 300 -5.90 -6.86 4.53
N HIS A 301 -5.82 -8.17 4.41
CA HIS A 301 -4.87 -8.88 3.55
C HIS A 301 -5.39 -8.89 2.11
N LEU A 302 -4.56 -8.42 1.19
CA LEU A 302 -4.94 -8.17 -0.20
C LEU A 302 -3.91 -8.75 -1.17
N VAL A 303 -4.37 -9.11 -2.37
CA VAL A 303 -3.56 -9.70 -3.43
C VAL A 303 -3.59 -8.81 -4.66
N VAL A 304 -2.42 -8.36 -5.11
CA VAL A 304 -2.25 -7.85 -6.47
C VAL A 304 -2.15 -9.06 -7.39
N TYR A 305 -3.14 -9.21 -8.25
CA TYR A 305 -3.36 -10.41 -9.05
C TYR A 305 -3.33 -10.08 -10.53
N TYR A 306 -2.57 -10.84 -11.33
CA TYR A 306 -2.68 -10.75 -12.78
C TYR A 306 -4.01 -11.38 -13.24
N GLU A 307 -4.93 -10.55 -13.71
CA GLU A 307 -6.27 -10.90 -14.14
C GLU A 307 -6.29 -11.54 -15.53
N ASN A 308 -5.96 -10.76 -16.57
CA ASN A 308 -5.94 -11.19 -17.96
C ASN A 308 -5.27 -10.12 -18.85
N GLU A 309 -5.24 -10.34 -20.17
CA GLU A 309 -4.60 -9.42 -21.12
C GLU A 309 -5.24 -8.03 -21.23
N VAL A 310 -6.49 -7.88 -20.77
CA VAL A 310 -7.27 -6.64 -20.88
C VAL A 310 -7.15 -5.82 -19.59
N ILE A 311 -7.47 -6.43 -18.45
CA ILE A 311 -7.44 -5.79 -17.12
C ILE A 311 -5.99 -5.69 -16.61
N LYS A 312 -5.10 -6.57 -17.08
CA LYS A 312 -3.73 -6.75 -16.60
C LYS A 312 -3.71 -7.08 -15.11
N PHE A 313 -3.52 -6.11 -14.22
CA PHE A 313 -3.42 -6.34 -12.78
C PHE A 313 -4.63 -5.78 -12.05
N GLY A 314 -5.25 -6.62 -11.24
CA GLY A 314 -6.37 -6.30 -10.36
C GLY A 314 -6.02 -6.49 -8.89
N LEU A 315 -6.94 -6.06 -8.04
CA LEU A 315 -6.85 -6.23 -6.59
C LEU A 315 -7.89 -7.27 -6.16
N ARG A 316 -7.47 -8.28 -5.38
CA ARG A 316 -8.35 -9.33 -4.83
C ARG A 316 -8.23 -9.40 -3.32
N ALA A 317 -9.30 -9.84 -2.66
CA ALA A 317 -9.31 -10.05 -1.22
C ALA A 317 -8.58 -11.36 -0.87
N ALA A 318 -7.64 -11.32 0.09
CA ALA A 318 -6.98 -12.54 0.62
C ALA A 318 -7.71 -13.14 1.84
N GLU A 319 -8.66 -12.38 2.39
CA GLU A 319 -9.53 -12.79 3.49
C GLU A 319 -10.98 -12.33 3.24
N LYS A 320 -11.93 -12.75 4.07
CA LYS A 320 -13.31 -12.25 3.96
C LYS A 320 -13.36 -10.79 4.44
N ILE A 321 -14.04 -9.94 3.68
CA ILE A 321 -14.27 -8.54 4.03
C ILE A 321 -15.79 -8.33 4.13
N GLN A 322 -16.27 -7.86 5.26
CA GLN A 322 -17.70 -7.61 5.47
C GLN A 322 -18.10 -6.27 4.86
N LYS A 323 -19.39 -6.14 4.51
CA LYS A 323 -19.98 -4.88 4.10
C LYS A 323 -19.63 -3.75 5.09
N ALA A 324 -19.34 -2.58 4.55
CA ALA A 324 -18.94 -1.35 5.25
C ALA A 324 -17.57 -1.41 5.95
N GLU A 325 -16.81 -2.51 5.83
CA GLU A 325 -15.43 -2.51 6.32
C GLU A 325 -14.52 -1.66 5.45
N PHE A 326 -13.55 -1.04 6.10
CA PHE A 326 -12.43 -0.37 5.45
C PHE A 326 -11.49 -1.40 4.83
N ILE A 327 -11.13 -1.18 3.56
CA ILE A 327 -10.25 -2.06 2.80
C ILE A 327 -8.82 -1.53 2.85
N CYS A 328 -8.59 -0.36 2.26
CA CYS A 328 -7.29 0.30 2.19
C CYS A 328 -7.46 1.77 1.79
N GLU A 329 -6.37 2.54 1.81
CA GLU A 329 -6.36 3.88 1.22
C GLU A 329 -5.80 3.87 -0.19
N TYR A 330 -6.27 4.78 -1.01
CA TYR A 330 -5.67 5.08 -2.30
C TYR A 330 -4.58 6.12 -2.13
N THR A 331 -3.32 5.70 -2.28
CA THR A 331 -2.17 6.58 -2.05
C THR A 331 -1.34 6.77 -3.30
N GLY A 332 -0.86 7.98 -3.50
CA GLY A 332 0.03 8.36 -4.60
C GLY A 332 0.59 9.76 -4.42
N VAL A 333 0.86 10.45 -5.52
CA VAL A 333 1.30 11.85 -5.51
C VAL A 333 0.08 12.76 -5.55
N VAL A 334 -0.12 13.56 -4.51
CA VAL A 334 -1.12 14.61 -4.46
C VAL A 334 -0.60 15.82 -5.23
N VAL A 335 -1.28 16.13 -6.33
CA VAL A 335 -0.91 17.17 -7.28
C VAL A 335 -2.10 18.10 -7.55
N LEU A 336 -1.78 19.31 -8.03
CA LEU A 336 -2.72 20.17 -8.74
C LEU A 336 -2.42 20.04 -10.23
N PRO A 337 -3.24 19.32 -11.00
CA PRO A 337 -3.03 19.19 -12.44
C PRO A 337 -3.02 20.56 -13.13
N GLU A 338 -2.02 20.79 -13.97
CA GLU A 338 -2.02 21.92 -14.89
C GLU A 338 -3.10 21.70 -15.96
N LYS A 339 -3.95 22.71 -16.18
CA LYS A 339 -5.12 22.59 -17.07
C LYS A 339 -4.78 22.26 -18.53
N ASP A 340 -3.57 22.60 -18.97
CA ASP A 340 -3.16 22.51 -20.38
C ASP A 340 -2.13 21.40 -20.65
N VAL A 341 -1.83 20.55 -19.66
CA VAL A 341 -0.86 19.46 -19.82
C VAL A 341 -1.58 18.14 -20.00
N GLN A 342 -1.46 17.55 -21.19
CA GLN A 342 -1.97 16.21 -21.45
C GLN A 342 -1.15 15.19 -20.65
N ARG A 343 -1.79 14.58 -19.64
CA ARG A 343 -1.20 13.56 -18.78
C ARG A 343 -1.98 12.25 -18.88
N ASN A 344 -1.35 11.15 -18.50
CA ASN A 344 -2.04 9.87 -18.40
C ASN A 344 -2.83 9.80 -17.09
N GLU A 345 -4.14 10.00 -17.17
CA GLU A 345 -5.04 10.09 -16.02
C GLU A 345 -5.58 8.73 -15.54
N SER A 346 -5.06 7.62 -16.08
CA SER A 346 -5.60 6.28 -15.79
C SER A 346 -5.47 5.87 -14.32
N TYR A 347 -4.59 6.52 -13.55
CA TYR A 347 -4.34 6.23 -12.14
C TYR A 347 -4.69 7.40 -11.22
N ASP A 348 -5.48 8.34 -11.72
CA ASP A 348 -5.93 9.49 -10.96
C ASP A 348 -7.14 9.17 -10.13
N ALA A 349 -7.12 9.68 -8.90
CA ALA A 349 -8.30 9.76 -8.07
C ALA A 349 -8.53 11.22 -7.67
N THR A 350 -9.60 11.82 -8.21
CA THR A 350 -9.96 13.23 -8.00
C THR A 350 -10.56 13.45 -6.62
N MET A 351 -10.17 14.55 -5.98
CA MET A 351 -10.73 15.03 -4.72
C MET A 351 -11.53 16.31 -5.01
N ASN A 352 -12.76 16.36 -4.52
CA ASN A 352 -13.73 17.41 -4.90
C ASN A 352 -14.45 18.03 -3.69
N LEU A 353 -14.37 17.44 -2.50
CA LEU A 353 -15.14 17.92 -1.35
C LEU A 353 -14.50 19.16 -0.70
N LEU A 354 -13.21 19.09 -0.35
CA LEU A 354 -12.55 20.19 0.37
C LEU A 354 -11.69 21.09 -0.51
N HIS A 355 -11.19 20.56 -1.62
CA HIS A 355 -10.31 21.26 -2.54
C HIS A 355 -10.67 20.87 -3.97
N GLU A 356 -11.34 21.78 -4.68
CA GLU A 356 -11.59 21.59 -6.10
C GLU A 356 -10.25 21.51 -6.85
N ASN A 357 -10.11 20.51 -7.73
CA ASN A 357 -8.96 20.27 -8.61
C ASN A 357 -7.73 19.58 -7.99
N LEU A 358 -7.78 19.06 -6.76
CA LEU A 358 -6.70 18.17 -6.29
C LEU A 358 -6.90 16.74 -6.82
N VAL A 359 -5.80 16.09 -7.17
CA VAL A 359 -5.78 14.71 -7.66
C VAL A 359 -4.69 13.91 -6.96
N ILE A 360 -4.98 12.64 -6.65
CA ILE A 360 -3.96 11.66 -6.27
C ILE A 360 -3.56 10.88 -7.53
N ASP A 361 -2.39 11.18 -8.08
CA ASP A 361 -1.77 10.44 -9.21
C ASP A 361 -0.94 9.27 -8.68
N SER A 362 -1.40 8.04 -8.96
CA SER A 362 -0.71 6.79 -8.58
C SER A 362 0.05 6.11 -9.74
N SER A 363 0.35 6.84 -10.80
CA SER A 363 1.00 6.30 -12.01
C SER A 363 2.43 5.84 -11.74
N GLN A 364 3.23 6.67 -11.06
CA GLN A 364 4.66 6.43 -10.78
C GLN A 364 4.96 6.07 -9.33
N ILE A 365 4.20 6.64 -8.39
CA ILE A 365 4.34 6.44 -6.95
C ILE A 365 2.96 6.12 -6.41
N GLY A 366 2.79 4.99 -5.73
CA GLY A 366 1.51 4.65 -5.12
C GLY A 366 1.54 3.33 -4.36
N ASN A 367 0.39 2.85 -3.91
CA ASN A 367 0.26 1.55 -3.24
C ASN A 367 -0.53 0.56 -4.09
N LEU A 368 -0.89 -0.59 -3.50
CA LEU A 368 -1.72 -1.61 -4.14
C LEU A 368 -3.12 -1.15 -4.56
N ALA A 369 -3.67 -0.07 -3.97
CA ALA A 369 -5.03 0.37 -4.25
C ALA A 369 -5.20 0.88 -5.68
N ARG A 370 -4.09 1.27 -6.35
CA ARG A 370 -4.03 1.58 -7.79
C ARG A 370 -4.50 0.44 -8.70
N PHE A 371 -4.59 -0.79 -8.18
CA PHE A 371 -5.08 -1.98 -8.89
C PHE A 371 -6.57 -2.26 -8.64
N THR A 372 -7.27 -1.39 -7.92
CA THR A 372 -8.73 -1.48 -7.77
C THR A 372 -9.37 -1.39 -9.15
N SER A 373 -10.09 -2.42 -9.56
CA SER A 373 -10.67 -2.48 -10.90
C SER A 373 -11.93 -1.62 -11.02
N HIS A 374 -12.29 -1.28 -12.25
CA HIS A 374 -13.62 -0.73 -12.54
C HIS A 374 -14.68 -1.84 -12.56
N ALA A 375 -15.86 -1.59 -12.01
CA ALA A 375 -17.06 -2.39 -12.26
C ALA A 375 -18.32 -1.51 -12.33
N CYS A 376 -19.25 -1.90 -13.22
CA CYS A 376 -20.57 -1.30 -13.35
C CYS A 376 -21.42 -1.55 -12.08
N GLU A 377 -21.33 -2.76 -11.53
CA GLU A 377 -21.90 -3.16 -10.24
C GLU A 377 -20.78 -3.46 -9.23
N PRO A 378 -20.23 -2.43 -8.57
CA PRO A 378 -19.04 -2.57 -7.74
C PRO A 378 -19.33 -3.26 -6.40
N ASN A 379 -18.30 -3.88 -5.83
CA ASN A 379 -18.31 -4.37 -4.45
C ASN A 379 -17.55 -3.44 -3.48
N ALA A 380 -16.91 -2.39 -3.99
CA ALA A 380 -16.21 -1.39 -3.20
C ALA A 380 -16.52 0.05 -3.67
N VAL A 381 -16.29 1.02 -2.80
CA VAL A 381 -16.45 2.46 -3.09
C VAL A 381 -15.23 3.23 -2.63
N MET A 382 -14.81 4.20 -3.44
CA MET A 382 -13.77 5.15 -3.08
C MET A 382 -14.44 6.40 -2.52
N ILE A 383 -14.06 6.81 -1.31
CA ILE A 383 -14.65 7.93 -0.58
C ILE A 383 -13.53 8.89 -0.21
N GLU A 384 -13.71 10.18 -0.52
CA GLU A 384 -12.83 11.21 0.03
C GLU A 384 -13.03 11.28 1.54
N THR A 385 -11.95 11.05 2.27
CA THR A 385 -11.92 10.96 3.73
C THR A 385 -10.96 11.98 4.29
N HIS A 386 -11.31 12.49 5.48
CA HIS A 386 -10.53 13.50 6.15
C HIS A 386 -10.26 13.04 7.57
N SER A 387 -9.02 13.19 8.00
CA SER A 387 -8.61 12.69 9.29
C SER A 387 -7.27 13.30 9.66
N ARG A 388 -7.16 13.76 10.92
CA ARG A 388 -5.92 14.24 11.53
C ARG A 388 -5.76 13.65 12.92
N VAL A 389 -4.52 13.43 13.34
CA VAL A 389 -4.27 12.89 14.68
C VAL A 389 -4.31 13.99 15.71
N LYS A 390 -3.60 15.09 15.47
CA LYS A 390 -3.66 16.30 16.29
C LYS A 390 -4.50 17.35 15.59
N GLU A 391 -5.19 18.16 16.36
CA GLU A 391 -5.96 19.28 15.84
C GLU A 391 -5.10 20.31 15.10
N SER A 392 -3.82 20.41 15.50
CA SER A 392 -2.81 21.25 14.85
C SER A 392 -2.29 20.69 13.52
N ASP A 393 -2.49 19.41 13.25
CA ASP A 393 -1.98 18.81 12.02
C ASP A 393 -2.77 19.32 10.82
N PRO A 394 -2.11 19.53 9.67
CA PRO A 394 -2.81 19.89 8.45
C PRO A 394 -3.77 18.77 8.08
N LEU A 395 -4.99 19.15 7.72
CA LEU A 395 -6.00 18.26 7.18
C LEU A 395 -5.70 18.03 5.71
N ILE A 396 -4.95 16.96 5.45
CA ILE A 396 -4.61 16.50 4.11
C ILE A 396 -5.76 15.62 3.58
N PRO A 397 -6.34 15.93 2.42
CA PRO A 397 -7.33 15.06 1.79
C PRO A 397 -6.78 13.66 1.50
N ARG A 398 -7.60 12.63 1.73
CA ARG A 398 -7.27 11.22 1.50
C ARG A 398 -8.41 10.56 0.76
N ILE A 399 -8.15 9.46 0.07
CA ILE A 399 -9.20 8.62 -0.51
C ILE A 399 -9.13 7.25 0.13
N SER A 400 -10.21 6.83 0.78
CA SER A 400 -10.35 5.53 1.41
C SER A 400 -11.25 4.63 0.58
N ILE A 401 -10.96 3.33 0.58
CA ILE A 401 -11.76 2.31 -0.09
C ILE A 401 -12.53 1.50 0.96
N TYR A 402 -13.85 1.42 0.81
CA TYR A 402 -14.74 0.66 1.69
C TYR A 402 -15.53 -0.38 0.91
N ALA A 403 -15.85 -1.50 1.56
CA ALA A 403 -16.72 -2.53 1.01
C ALA A 403 -18.19 -2.08 0.96
N LEU A 404 -18.84 -2.23 -0.20
CA LEU A 404 -20.27 -1.97 -0.38
C LEU A 404 -21.16 -3.18 -0.04
N LYS A 405 -20.57 -4.38 -0.10
CA LYS A 405 -21.17 -5.68 0.21
C LYS A 405 -20.08 -6.60 0.76
N ASP A 406 -20.48 -7.77 1.28
CA ASP A 406 -19.50 -8.78 1.68
C ASP A 406 -18.68 -9.22 0.46
N VAL A 407 -17.36 -9.32 0.64
CA VAL A 407 -16.38 -9.72 -0.38
C VAL A 407 -15.73 -11.03 0.08
N ALA A 408 -15.81 -12.07 -0.75
CA ALA A 408 -15.24 -13.36 -0.45
C ALA A 408 -13.72 -13.41 -0.68
N VAL A 409 -13.05 -14.40 -0.08
CA VAL A 409 -11.64 -14.69 -0.40
C VAL A 409 -11.51 -14.97 -1.89
N GLY A 410 -10.51 -14.42 -2.55
CA GLY A 410 -10.30 -14.56 -3.98
C GLY A 410 -11.14 -13.61 -4.83
N GLU A 411 -12.18 -12.97 -4.28
CA GLU A 411 -13.04 -12.06 -5.05
C GLU A 411 -12.30 -10.78 -5.43
N LYS A 412 -12.52 -10.31 -6.67
CA LYS A 412 -11.96 -9.08 -7.21
C LYS A 412 -12.60 -7.86 -6.55
N ILE A 413 -11.78 -6.94 -6.06
CA ILE A 413 -12.20 -5.66 -5.50
C ILE A 413 -12.33 -4.67 -6.64
N ALA A 414 -13.54 -4.16 -6.84
CA ALA A 414 -13.85 -3.25 -7.92
C ALA A 414 -14.75 -2.10 -7.44
N SER A 415 -14.41 -0.90 -7.88
CA SER A 415 -15.16 0.33 -7.62
C SER A 415 -15.74 0.90 -8.91
N ARG A 416 -16.78 1.74 -8.78
CA ARG A 416 -17.26 2.49 -9.93
C ARG A 416 -16.31 3.66 -10.18
N GLN A 417 -15.54 3.57 -11.26
CA GLN A 417 -14.71 4.66 -11.76
C GLN A 417 -15.48 5.41 -12.84
N SER A 418 -15.92 6.62 -12.56
CA SER A 418 -16.71 7.43 -13.50
C SER A 418 -15.82 8.38 -14.30
N ARG A 419 -15.70 8.14 -15.61
CA ARG A 419 -15.42 9.21 -16.58
C ARG A 419 -16.68 9.41 -17.41
N THR A 420 -17.49 10.38 -17.01
CA THR A 420 -18.77 10.71 -17.66
C THR A 420 -18.60 10.91 -19.18
N GLU A 421 -17.47 11.48 -19.60
CA GLU A 421 -17.09 11.70 -21.00
C GLU A 421 -16.84 10.41 -21.79
N LEU A 422 -16.20 9.40 -21.19
CA LEU A 422 -15.95 8.10 -21.84
C LEU A 422 -17.24 7.28 -21.92
N MET A 423 -18.14 7.42 -20.95
CA MET A 423 -19.47 6.79 -21.00
C MET A 423 -20.34 7.37 -22.12
N GLN A 424 -20.16 8.65 -22.49
CA GLN A 424 -20.90 9.30 -23.58
C GLN A 424 -20.37 8.95 -24.97
N THR A 425 -19.07 8.67 -25.10
CA THR A 425 -18.42 8.40 -26.40
C THR A 425 -18.41 6.92 -26.79
N GLY A 426 -18.68 6.00 -25.86
CA GLY A 426 -18.63 4.55 -26.11
C GLY A 426 -17.22 4.00 -26.36
N VAL A 427 -16.19 4.84 -26.19
CA VAL A 427 -14.78 4.48 -26.32
C VAL A 427 -14.25 4.08 -24.95
N GLY A 428 -13.98 2.79 -24.76
CA GLY A 428 -13.45 2.25 -23.51
C GLY A 428 -13.52 0.74 -23.43
N ILE A 429 -12.83 0.16 -22.45
CA ILE A 429 -12.92 -1.27 -22.14
C ILE A 429 -14.23 -1.48 -21.38
N LYS A 430 -15.14 -2.33 -21.91
CA LYS A 430 -16.39 -2.67 -21.23
C LYS A 430 -16.11 -3.35 -19.90
N CYS A 431 -16.92 -3.05 -18.88
CA CYS A 431 -16.97 -3.87 -17.68
C CYS A 431 -17.31 -5.30 -18.12
N GLY A 432 -16.39 -6.24 -17.86
CA GLY A 432 -16.55 -7.65 -18.22
C GLY A 432 -17.61 -8.33 -17.39
#